data_AF-A0A2U0DKS8-F1
#
_entry.id   AF-A0A2U0DKS8-F1
#
_cell.length_a   1.000
_cell.length_b   1.000
_cell.length_c   1.000
_cell.angle_alpha   90.00
_cell.angle_beta   90.00
_cell.angle_gamma   90.00
#
_symmetry.space_group_name_H-M   'P 1'
#
loop_
_entity.id
_entity.type
_entity.pdbx_description
1 polymer ?
#
loop_
_entity_poly.entity_id
_entity_poly.type
_entity_poly.pdbx_seq_one_letter_code
_entity_poly.pdbx_strand_id
1 'polypeptide(L)' 'MNTYRDYYLVVKYFNDYPMFITCCNKAGQFYKIENLEQYLLDGTGVTDELIEYDEENTNFIAIKDKQNWKHQLNML' A
#
# COMPACT_ATOMS: atom_id res chain seq x y z
N MET A 1 -6.47 -16.01 -16.83
CA MET A 1 -6.09 -16.23 -15.42
C MET A 1 -5.89 -14.86 -14.79
N ASN A 2 -6.78 -14.44 -13.90
CA ASN A 2 -6.56 -13.21 -13.13
C ASN A 2 -5.47 -13.53 -12.09
N THR A 3 -4.23 -13.18 -12.41
CA THR A 3 -3.17 -13.08 -11.39
C THR A 3 -3.60 -11.98 -10.43
N TYR A 4 -4.08 -12.39 -9.25
CA TYR A 4 -4.20 -11.49 -8.12
C TYR A 4 -2.80 -10.92 -7.87
N ARG A 5 -2.61 -9.64 -8.22
CA ARG A 5 -1.42 -8.91 -7.81
C ARG A 5 -1.66 -8.59 -6.34
N ASP A 6 -0.83 -9.12 -5.46
CA ASP A 6 -0.85 -8.71 -4.06
C ASP A 6 -0.47 -7.22 -3.99
N TYR A 7 -1.12 -6.48 -3.09
CA TYR A 7 -0.83 -5.06 -2.87
C TYR A 7 -0.28 -4.87 -1.47
N TYR A 8 0.78 -4.09 -1.34
CA TYR A 8 1.44 -3.86 -0.06
C TYR A 8 1.12 -2.45 0.40
N LEU A 9 0.44 -2.32 1.54
CA LEU A 9 0.37 -1.06 2.26
C LEU A 9 1.58 -0.92 3.17
N VAL A 10 2.13 0.28 3.20
CA VAL A 10 3.30 0.60 4.00
C VAL A 10 2.84 1.38 5.22
N VAL A 11 3.24 0.91 6.40
CA VAL A 11 3.02 1.60 7.67
C VAL A 11 4.37 1.98 8.24
N LYS A 12 4.63 3.28 8.34
CA LYS A 12 5.84 3.83 8.96
C LYS A 12 5.50 4.28 10.37
N TYR A 13 6.23 3.76 11.35
CA TYR A 13 6.14 4.21 12.73
C TYR A 13 7.12 5.36 12.93
N PHE A 14 6.60 6.55 13.15
CA PHE A 14 7.40 7.62 13.75
C PHE A 14 7.21 7.55 15.26
N ASN A 15 8.21 8.03 16.01
CA ASN A 15 8.37 7.86 17.47
C ASN A 15 7.17 8.22 18.37
N ASP A 16 6.01 8.63 17.83
CA ASP A 16 4.79 8.81 18.60
C ASP A 16 3.48 8.31 17.92
N TYR A 17 3.42 8.01 16.62
CA TYR A 17 2.19 7.53 15.93
C TYR A 17 2.47 6.74 14.64
N PRO A 18 1.71 5.65 14.35
CA PRO A 18 1.75 5.01 13.03
C PRO A 18 1.11 5.91 11.98
N MET A 19 1.85 6.25 10.92
CA MET A 19 1.27 6.80 9.69
C MET A 19 1.06 5.67 8.68
N PHE A 20 -0.18 5.51 8.22
CA PHE A 20 -0.51 4.63 7.11
C PHE A 20 -0.28 5.39 5.80
N ILE A 21 0.66 4.90 4.98
CA ILE A 21 0.85 5.42 3.63
C ILE A 21 0.54 4.31 2.64
N THR A 22 -0.53 4.50 1.88
CA THR A 22 -0.88 3.64 0.76
C THR A 22 0.13 3.90 -0.37
N CYS A 23 1.02 2.95 -0.64
CA CYS A 23 1.97 3.04 -1.76
C CYS A 23 2.09 1.71 -2.50
N CYS A 24 2.69 1.72 -3.68
CA CYS A 24 2.99 0.51 -4.45
C CYS A 24 4.44 0.50 -4.90
N ASN A 25 5.03 -0.69 -5.00
CA ASN A 25 6.35 -0.86 -5.62
C ASN A 25 6.19 -0.96 -7.14
N LYS A 26 6.85 -0.06 -7.87
CA LYS A 26 7.03 -0.13 -9.32
C LYS A 26 8.51 0.02 -9.63
N ALA A 27 9.08 -0.98 -10.32
CA ALA A 27 10.47 -0.98 -10.74
C ALA A 27 11.48 -0.68 -9.60
N GLY A 28 11.22 -1.17 -8.38
CA GLY A 28 12.09 -0.96 -7.23
C GLY A 28 11.91 0.37 -6.51
N GLN A 29 10.93 1.20 -6.93
CA GLN A 29 10.59 2.46 -6.29
C GLN A 29 9.18 2.42 -5.72
N PHE A 30 8.94 3.11 -4.61
CA PHE A 30 7.63 3.21 -3.98
C PHE A 30 6.92 4.49 -4.39
N TYR A 31 5.67 4.35 -4.83
CA TYR A 31 4.83 5.45 -5.29
C TYR A 31 3.56 5.52 -4.49
N LYS A 32 3.13 6.71 -4.12
CA LYS A 32 1.89 6.93 -3.38
C LYS A 32 0.67 6.53 -4.19
N ILE A 33 -0.33 6.01 -3.49
CA ILE A 33 -1.65 5.69 -4.05
C ILE A 33 -2.63 6.71 -3.48
N GLU A 34 -3.22 7.53 -4.35
CA GLU A 34 -4.22 8.53 -3.98
C GLU A 34 -5.61 7.90 -3.81
N ASN A 35 -5.95 6.94 -4.68
CA ASN A 35 -7.21 6.21 -4.61
C ASN A 35 -6.96 4.71 -4.51
N LEU A 36 -6.92 4.19 -3.28
CA LEU A 36 -6.67 2.77 -3.02
C LEU A 36 -7.75 1.87 -3.64
N GLU A 37 -9.02 2.27 -3.61
CA GLU A 37 -10.11 1.46 -4.15
C GLU A 37 -9.97 1.27 -5.67
N GLN A 38 -9.71 2.36 -6.39
CA GLN A 38 -9.47 2.31 -7.83
C GLN A 38 -8.19 1.53 -8.16
N TYR A 39 -7.13 1.71 -7.38
CA TYR A 39 -5.87 0.98 -7.56
C TYR A 39 -6.00 -0.53 -7.35
N LEU A 40 -6.79 -0.94 -6.37
CA LEU A 40 -7.13 -2.34 -6.16
C LEU A 40 -8.02 -2.88 -7.30
N LEU A 41 -8.88 -2.09 -7.92
CA LEU A 41 -9.73 -2.55 -9.02
C LEU A 41 -8.93 -2.81 -10.31
N ASP A 42 -8.24 -1.79 -10.82
CA ASP A 42 -7.62 -1.82 -12.15
C ASP A 42 -6.15 -1.38 -12.19
N GLY A 43 -5.57 -0.97 -11.06
CA GLY A 43 -4.19 -0.50 -10.96
C GLY A 43 -4.00 0.98 -11.29
N THR A 44 -5.07 1.74 -11.50
CA THR A 44 -5.05 3.20 -11.68
C THR A 44 -5.21 3.93 -10.34
N GLY A 45 -4.87 5.22 -10.24
CA GLY A 45 -4.90 5.96 -8.96
C GLY A 45 -3.57 5.96 -8.17
N VAL A 46 -2.48 5.49 -8.79
CA VAL A 46 -1.11 5.77 -8.35
C VAL A 46 -0.74 7.19 -8.74
N THR A 47 -0.11 7.95 -7.85
CA THR A 47 0.50 9.24 -8.16
C THR A 47 1.99 9.05 -8.42
N ASP A 48 2.59 9.92 -9.22
CA ASP A 48 4.04 9.91 -9.46
C ASP A 48 4.86 10.47 -8.26
N GLU A 49 4.22 10.65 -7.09
CA GLU A 49 4.88 11.03 -5.85
C GLU A 49 5.69 9.83 -5.32
N LEU A 50 7.01 9.91 -5.48
CA LEU A 50 7.95 8.95 -4.92
C LEU A 50 7.98 9.07 -3.40
N ILE A 51 7.99 7.91 -2.75
CA ILE A 51 8.07 7.81 -1.30
C ILE A 51 9.42 7.23 -0.91
N GLU A 52 10.13 7.95 -0.06
CA GLU A 52 11.33 7.44 0.60
C GLU A 52 10.94 6.28 1.52
N TYR A 53 11.45 5.11 1.15
CA TYR A 53 11.17 3.84 1.81
C TYR A 53 12.43 3.37 2.54
N ASP A 54 12.24 2.97 3.80
CA ASP A 54 13.28 2.42 4.66
C ASP A 54 12.82 1.07 5.19
N GLU A 55 13.42 -0.01 4.70
CA GLU A 55 13.07 -1.39 5.04
C GLU A 55 13.27 -1.71 6.52
N GLU A 56 14.21 -1.06 7.19
CA GLU A 56 14.54 -1.37 8.59
C GLU A 56 13.49 -0.82 9.57
N ASN A 57 12.77 0.24 9.18
CA ASN A 57 11.83 0.97 10.02
C ASN A 57 10.38 0.93 9.51
N THR A 58 10.10 0.11 8.49
CA THR A 58 8.80 0.07 7.81
C THR A 58 8.17 -1.32 7.88
N ASN A 59 6.94 -1.38 8.38
CA ASN A 59 6.14 -2.61 8.33
C ASN A 59 5.23 -2.61 7.10
N PHE A 60 4.97 -3.81 6.58
CA PHE A 60 4.11 -4.02 5.43
C PHE A 60 2.87 -4.80 5.81
N ILE A 61 1.74 -4.35 5.26
CA ILE A 61 0.49 -5.11 5.26
C ILE A 61 0.18 -5.49 3.82
N ALA A 62 0.14 -6.79 3.55
CA ALA A 62 -0.31 -7.29 2.26
C ALA A 62 -1.83 -7.38 2.22
N ILE A 63 -2.47 -6.63 1.32
CA ILE A 63 -3.87 -6.79 0.94
C ILE A 63 -3.95 -7.86 -0.14
N LYS A 64 -4.48 -9.03 0.25
CA LYS A 64 -4.68 -10.18 -0.66
C LYS A 64 -6.08 -10.21 -1.28
N ASP A 65 -7.06 -9.64 -0.58
CA ASP A 65 -8.46 -9.61 -1.02
C ASP A 65 -8.89 -8.18 -1.36
N LYS A 66 -8.96 -7.89 -2.67
CA LYS A 66 -9.41 -6.61 -3.22
C LYS A 66 -10.87 -6.27 -2.87
N GLN A 67 -11.69 -7.24 -2.50
CA GLN A 67 -13.10 -7.02 -2.16
C GLN A 67 -13.28 -6.72 -0.68
N ASN A 68 -12.45 -7.30 0.19
CA ASN A 68 -12.55 -7.16 1.65
C ASN A 68 -11.40 -6.36 2.29
N TRP A 69 -10.63 -5.60 1.51
CA TRP A 69 -9.46 -4.84 1.98
C TRP A 69 -9.77 -3.88 3.15
N LYS A 70 -10.97 -3.27 3.15
CA LYS A 70 -11.42 -2.37 4.24
C LYS A 70 -11.49 -3.10 5.57
N HIS A 71 -11.92 -4.36 5.57
CA HIS A 71 -11.96 -5.18 6.77
C HIS A 71 -10.56 -5.58 7.27
N GLN A 72 -9.66 -5.93 6.34
CA GLN A 72 -8.26 -6.23 6.66
C GLN A 72 -7.54 -5.04 7.31
N LEU A 73 -7.85 -3.81 6.87
CA LEU A 73 -7.31 -2.60 7.47
C LEU A 73 -7.82 -2.34 8.89
N ASN A 74 -9.10 -2.58 9.15
CA ASN A 74 -9.73 -2.33 10.46
C ASN A 74 -9.32 -3.33 11.54
N MET A 75 -8.61 -4.41 11.17
CA MET A 75 -8.13 -5.46 12.08
C MET A 75 -6.69 -5.25 12.56
N LEU A 76 -6.02 -4.20 12.10
CA LEU A 76 -4.66 -3.82 12.46
C LEU A 76 -4.65 -2.81 13.60
#